data_AF-A0A803Q7H9-F1
#
_entry.id   AF-A0A803Q7H9-F1
#
_cell.length_a   1.000
_cell.length_b   1.000
_cell.length_c   1.000
_cell.angle_alpha   90.00
_cell.angle_beta   90.00
_cell.angle_gamma   90.00
#
_symmetry.space_group_name_H-M   'P 1'
#
loop_
_entity.id
_entity.type
_entity.pdbx_description
1 polymer ?
#
loop_
_entity_poly.entity_id
_entity_poly.type
_entity_poly.pdbx_seq_one_letter_code
_entity_poly.pdbx_strand_id
1 'polypeptide(L)'
;MTIETCKEMRQVIVDEEEAGENVMVFPKLEALALHRLPNLKSFNCGNSEIQFPNLEKVFVIECPHLENFSSGNVITSKLAKIITKLRYEYIYDVMYEEGIEEVWKGDLKTSNEQPMNSEDYDSCSTSSSE
;
A
#
# COMPACT_ATOMS: atom_id res chain seq x y z
N MET A 1 5.83 9.79 4.31
CA MET A 1 6.65 9.05 3.32
C MET A 1 5.92 9.12 2.00
N THR A 2 6.65 9.41 0.93
CA THR A 2 6.07 9.54 -0.41
C THR A 2 6.90 8.70 -1.38
N ILE A 3 6.22 7.87 -2.16
CA ILE A 3 6.79 7.04 -3.22
C ILE A 3 6.02 7.39 -4.49
N GLU A 4 6.72 7.90 -5.49
CA GLU A 4 6.05 8.40 -6.69
C GLU A 4 6.79 8.12 -7.99
N THR A 5 6.03 8.04 -9.08
CA THR A 5 6.54 8.05 -10.46
C THR A 5 7.57 6.96 -10.74
N CYS A 6 7.34 5.74 -10.24
CA CYS A 6 8.20 4.58 -10.47
C CYS A 6 7.44 3.48 -11.20
N LYS A 7 7.69 3.34 -12.51
CA LYS A 7 7.00 2.37 -13.36
C LYS A 7 7.41 0.93 -13.08
N GLU A 8 8.66 0.68 -12.72
CA GLU A 8 9.16 -0.69 -12.51
C GLU A 8 8.95 -1.21 -11.09
N MET A 9 8.48 -0.36 -10.17
CA MET A 9 8.28 -0.74 -8.78
C MET A 9 7.11 -1.71 -8.67
N ARG A 10 7.39 -2.93 -8.20
CA ARG A 10 6.39 -3.98 -7.95
C ARG A 10 6.04 -4.11 -6.48
N GLN A 11 7.00 -3.85 -5.59
CA GLN A 11 6.90 -3.95 -4.13
C GLN A 11 7.68 -2.80 -3.49
N VAL A 12 7.24 -2.35 -2.30
CA VAL A 12 7.94 -1.30 -1.54
C VAL A 12 8.91 -1.91 -0.52
N ILE A 13 8.46 -2.95 0.18
CA ILE A 13 9.23 -3.72 1.15
C ILE A 13 9.48 -5.11 0.56
N VAL A 14 10.74 -5.54 0.64
CA VAL A 14 11.19 -6.88 0.26
C VAL A 14 11.82 -7.49 1.51
N ASP A 15 11.28 -8.63 1.96
CA ASP A 15 11.90 -9.43 3.02
C ASP A 15 13.00 -10.29 2.37
N GLU A 16 14.26 -10.01 2.69
CA GLU A 16 15.41 -10.71 2.10
C GLU A 16 15.77 -12.04 2.82
N GLU A 17 15.14 -12.33 3.97
CA GLU A 17 15.44 -13.55 4.76
C GLU A 17 14.18 -14.37 5.07
N GLU A 18 14.25 -15.69 4.87
CA GLU A 18 13.24 -16.69 5.28
C GLU A 18 13.09 -16.84 6.82
N ALA A 19 13.45 -15.82 7.60
CA ALA A 19 13.62 -15.91 9.04
C ALA A 19 12.51 -15.19 9.81
N GLY A 20 11.37 -15.87 9.93
CA GLY A 20 10.43 -15.71 11.06
C GLY A 20 9.47 -14.52 11.02
N GLU A 21 8.59 -14.47 12.03
CA GLU A 21 7.62 -13.40 12.29
C GLU A 21 8.35 -12.10 12.65
N ASN A 22 8.86 -11.39 11.64
CA ASN A 22 9.46 -10.07 11.84
C ASN A 22 8.38 -8.99 11.95
N VAL A 23 8.55 -8.09 12.91
CA VAL A 23 7.68 -6.94 13.12
C VAL A 23 8.40 -5.68 12.65
N MET A 24 7.93 -5.07 11.57
CA MET A 24 8.42 -3.80 11.07
C MET A 24 7.59 -2.66 11.65
N VAL A 25 8.23 -1.72 12.34
CA VAL A 25 7.53 -0.59 12.97
C VAL A 25 7.96 0.73 12.34
N PHE A 26 6.98 1.53 11.92
CA PHE A 26 7.18 2.90 11.43
C PHE A 26 6.62 3.91 12.44
N PRO A 27 7.34 4.19 13.55
CA PRO A 27 6.75 4.84 14.71
C PRO A 27 6.44 6.32 14.50
N LYS A 28 7.02 6.98 13.50
CA LYS A 28 6.87 8.43 13.25
C LYS A 28 6.11 8.73 11.95
N LEU A 29 5.64 7.70 11.25
CA LEU A 29 5.01 7.90 9.96
C LEU A 29 3.55 8.31 10.16
N GLU A 30 3.22 9.56 9.83
CA GLU A 30 1.87 10.13 9.95
C GLU A 30 1.08 10.08 8.65
N ALA A 31 1.78 10.17 7.50
CA ALA A 31 1.19 10.08 6.18
C ALA A 31 2.04 9.21 5.24
N LEU A 32 1.39 8.36 4.46
CA LEU A 32 1.99 7.53 3.40
C LEU A 32 1.33 7.87 2.07
N ALA A 33 2.11 8.20 1.05
CA ALA A 33 1.62 8.44 -0.30
C ALA A 33 2.29 7.52 -1.32
N LEU A 34 1.47 6.79 -2.06
CA LEU A 34 1.81 5.96 -3.21
C LEU A 34 1.16 6.62 -4.43
N HIS A 35 1.98 7.12 -5.36
CA HIS A 35 1.50 7.94 -6.47
C HIS A 35 2.11 7.53 -7.80
N ARG A 36 1.30 7.28 -8.84
CA ARG A 36 1.81 6.96 -10.19
C ARG A 36 2.76 5.76 -10.17
N LEU A 37 2.31 4.69 -9.56
CA LEU A 37 3.04 3.42 -9.47
C LEU A 37 2.27 2.36 -10.26
N PRO A 38 2.33 2.42 -11.61
CA PRO A 38 1.46 1.62 -12.45
C PRO A 38 1.65 0.12 -12.26
N ASN A 39 2.84 -0.36 -11.90
CA ASN A 39 3.09 -1.80 -11.73
C ASN A 39 3.22 -2.25 -10.26
N LEU A 40 2.87 -1.38 -9.30
CA LEU A 40 2.92 -1.74 -7.89
C LEU A 40 1.81 -2.74 -7.57
N LYS A 41 2.19 -3.94 -7.14
CA LYS A 41 1.26 -5.04 -6.81
C LYS A 41 0.92 -5.09 -5.32
N SER A 42 1.91 -4.82 -4.46
CA SER A 42 1.73 -4.76 -3.01
C SER A 42 2.73 -3.81 -2.35
N PHE A 43 2.40 -3.29 -1.16
CA PHE A 43 3.38 -2.56 -0.34
C PHE A 43 4.39 -3.54 0.28
N ASN A 44 3.92 -4.68 0.76
CA ASN A 44 4.73 -5.77 1.28
C ASN A 44 4.20 -7.14 0.83
N CYS A 45 5.06 -8.00 0.30
CA CYS A 45 4.68 -9.37 -0.07
C CYS A 45 5.04 -10.40 1.01
N GLY A 46 5.87 -10.03 1.98
CA GLY A 46 6.28 -10.90 3.07
C GLY A 46 5.18 -11.08 4.12
N ASN A 47 5.32 -12.14 4.93
CA ASN A 47 4.41 -12.44 6.04
C ASN A 47 4.70 -11.61 7.30
N SER A 48 5.70 -10.72 7.25
CA SER A 48 6.05 -9.80 8.32
C SER A 48 4.89 -8.89 8.72
N GLU A 49 4.70 -8.71 10.02
CA GLU A 49 3.73 -7.76 10.54
C GLU A 49 4.28 -6.33 10.39
N ILE A 50 3.46 -5.42 9.88
CA ILE A 50 3.81 -4.01 9.76
C ILE A 50 2.95 -3.18 10.71
N GLN A 51 3.59 -2.39 11.56
CA GLN A 51 2.94 -1.50 12.50
C GLN A 51 3.17 -0.04 12.13
N PHE A 52 2.06 0.69 12.01
CA PHE A 52 2.02 2.14 11.82
C PHE A 52 1.26 2.80 12.98
N PRO A 53 1.88 2.99 14.15
CA PRO A 53 1.18 3.47 15.34
C PRO A 53 0.67 4.91 15.23
N ASN A 54 1.27 5.72 14.35
CA ASN A 54 0.93 7.13 14.17
C ASN A 54 0.40 7.48 12.77
N LEU A 55 0.16 6.50 11.90
CA LEU A 55 -0.30 6.76 10.54
C LEU A 55 -1.77 7.17 10.55
N GLU A 56 -2.04 8.37 10.07
CA GLU A 56 -3.37 8.97 10.03
C GLU A 56 -3.95 8.96 8.61
N LYS A 57 -3.09 9.10 7.60
CA LYS A 57 -3.49 9.28 6.20
C LYS A 57 -2.71 8.38 5.26
N VAL A 58 -3.41 7.70 4.37
CA VAL A 58 -2.83 6.95 3.25
C VAL A 58 -3.38 7.49 1.95
N PHE A 59 -2.51 7.68 0.96
CA PHE A 59 -2.86 8.10 -0.38
C PHE A 59 -2.42 7.04 -1.36
N VAL A 60 -3.35 6.52 -2.17
CA VAL A 60 -3.10 5.52 -3.21
C VAL A 60 -3.66 6.07 -4.51
N ILE A 61 -2.85 6.83 -5.24
CA ILE A 61 -3.28 7.60 -6.40
C ILE A 61 -2.59 7.06 -7.66
N GLU A 62 -3.36 6.73 -8.69
CA GLU A 62 -2.82 6.19 -9.94
C GLU A 62 -1.95 4.92 -9.74
N CYS A 63 -2.43 4.00 -8.89
CA CYS A 63 -1.83 2.68 -8.64
C CYS A 63 -2.80 1.55 -9.07
N PRO A 64 -3.09 1.38 -10.36
CA PRO A 64 -4.17 0.53 -10.87
C PRO A 64 -4.00 -0.98 -10.61
N HIS A 65 -2.77 -1.45 -10.35
CA HIS A 65 -2.48 -2.87 -10.10
C HIS A 65 -2.22 -3.18 -8.62
N LEU A 66 -2.46 -2.23 -7.71
CA LEU A 66 -2.34 -2.50 -6.27
C LEU A 66 -3.56 -3.32 -5.81
N GLU A 67 -3.37 -4.62 -5.67
CA GLU A 67 -4.45 -5.56 -5.30
C GLU A 67 -4.58 -5.72 -3.78
N ASN A 68 -3.45 -5.79 -3.08
CA ASN A 68 -3.38 -5.93 -1.63
C ASN A 68 -2.31 -5.00 -1.08
N PHE A 69 -2.57 -4.37 0.08
CA PHE A 69 -1.56 -3.53 0.71
C PHE A 69 -0.41 -4.40 1.25
N SER A 70 -0.69 -5.45 2.01
CA SER A 70 0.32 -6.36 2.57
C SER A 70 -0.21 -7.78 2.65
N SER A 71 0.65 -8.78 2.42
CA SER A 71 0.36 -10.19 2.70
C SER A 71 0.35 -10.49 4.21
N GLY A 72 1.29 -9.87 4.95
CA GLY A 72 1.34 -9.91 6.42
C GLY A 72 0.37 -8.93 7.10
N ASN A 73 0.19 -9.08 8.42
CA ASN A 73 -0.72 -8.26 9.20
C ASN A 73 -0.30 -6.78 9.20
N VAL A 74 -1.27 -5.86 9.11
CA VAL A 74 -1.02 -4.41 9.14
C VAL A 74 -1.75 -3.76 10.31
N ILE A 75 -1.02 -3.28 11.31
CA ILE A 75 -1.60 -2.60 12.47
C ILE A 75 -1.54 -1.09 12.26
N THR A 76 -2.71 -0.44 12.19
CA THR A 76 -2.82 1.02 12.09
C THR A 76 -3.77 1.57 13.17
N SER A 77 -3.22 2.04 14.28
CA SER A 77 -4.04 2.45 15.44
C SER A 77 -4.72 3.80 15.27
N LYS A 78 -4.24 4.65 14.37
CA LYS A 78 -4.71 6.03 14.17
C LYS A 78 -5.20 6.32 12.76
N LEU A 79 -5.32 5.31 11.91
CA LEU A 79 -5.68 5.52 10.52
C LEU A 79 -7.08 6.12 10.44
N ALA A 80 -7.17 7.31 9.87
CA ALA A 80 -8.40 8.07 9.77
C ALA A 80 -8.92 8.12 8.34
N LYS A 81 -8.03 8.20 7.34
CA LYS A 81 -8.41 8.40 5.93
C LYS A 81 -7.50 7.59 5.00
N ILE A 82 -8.12 6.90 4.05
CA ILE A 82 -7.45 6.35 2.86
C ILE A 82 -8.01 7.07 1.64
N ILE A 83 -7.14 7.68 0.85
CA ILE A 83 -7.51 8.60 -0.24
C ILE A 83 -7.05 7.98 -1.55
N THR A 84 -7.99 7.74 -2.46
CA THR A 84 -7.73 7.04 -3.74
C THR A 84 -7.78 7.97 -4.94
N LYS A 85 -8.32 9.19 -4.74
CA LYS A 85 -8.44 10.18 -5.80
C LYS A 85 -8.27 11.60 -5.27
N LEU A 86 -7.47 12.37 -5.99
CA LEU A 86 -7.27 13.80 -5.80
C LEU A 86 -7.84 14.56 -6.99
N ARG A 87 -8.23 15.81 -6.74
CA ARG A 87 -8.74 16.73 -7.76
C ARG A 87 -7.63 17.20 -8.70
N TYR A 88 -6.43 17.42 -8.16
CA TYR A 88 -5.27 17.79 -8.96
C TYR A 88 -4.20 16.70 -8.95
N GLU A 89 -3.39 16.70 -9.99
CA GLU A 89 -2.35 15.70 -10.25
C GLU A 89 -1.08 15.88 -9.38
N TYR A 90 -1.06 16.88 -8.49
CA TYR A 90 0.13 17.23 -7.74
C TYR A 90 0.04 16.75 -6.30
N ILE A 91 1.13 16.13 -5.82
CA ILE A 91 1.26 15.67 -4.44
C ILE A 91 1.18 16.78 -3.39
N TYR A 92 1.22 18.08 -3.74
CA TYR A 92 0.96 19.15 -2.77
C TYR A 92 -0.45 19.09 -2.18
N ASP A 93 -1.43 18.53 -2.93
CA ASP A 93 -2.79 18.29 -2.46
C ASP A 93 -2.85 17.26 -1.31
N VAL A 94 -1.83 16.41 -1.19
CA VAL A 94 -1.69 15.45 -0.08
C VAL A 94 -1.65 16.18 1.27
N MET A 95 -1.26 17.46 1.28
CA MET A 95 -1.18 18.30 2.49
C MET A 95 -2.48 19.06 2.80
N TYR A 96 -3.37 19.28 1.82
CA TYR A 96 -4.55 20.13 1.96
C TYR A 96 -5.85 19.37 1.66
N GLU A 97 -6.78 19.34 2.63
CA GLU A 97 -8.00 18.53 2.51
C GLU A 97 -8.94 18.95 1.36
N GLU A 98 -8.75 20.15 0.81
CA GLU A 98 -9.56 20.70 -0.30
C GLU A 98 -9.37 19.97 -1.64
N GLY A 99 -8.28 19.21 -1.79
CA GLY A 99 -7.95 18.45 -3.00
C GLY A 99 -8.46 17.00 -3.00
N ILE A 100 -9.09 16.52 -1.92
CA ILE A 100 -9.53 15.13 -1.78
C ILE A 100 -10.88 14.94 -2.49
N GLU A 101 -10.96 14.03 -3.46
CA GLU A 101 -12.22 13.70 -4.14
C GLU A 101 -12.84 12.41 -3.62
N GLU A 102 -12.01 11.40 -3.33
CA GLU A 102 -12.49 10.10 -2.93
C GLU A 102 -11.73 9.59 -1.71
N VAL A 103 -12.49 9.19 -0.70
CA VAL A 103 -12.01 8.60 0.54
C VAL A 103 -12.60 7.20 0.65
N TRP A 104 -11.74 6.20 0.71
CA TRP A 104 -12.14 4.82 0.95
C TRP A 104 -12.49 4.64 2.44
N LYS A 105 -13.67 4.07 2.69
CA LYS A 105 -14.14 3.70 4.03
C LYS A 105 -13.80 2.24 4.28
N GLY A 106 -12.58 2.01 4.76
CA GLY A 106 -12.03 0.69 5.04
C GLY A 106 -10.76 0.80 5.87
N ASP A 107 -10.16 -0.34 6.17
CA ASP A 107 -8.83 -0.43 6.77
C ASP A 107 -7.84 -1.01 5.76
N LEU A 108 -6.53 -0.97 6.03
CA LEU A 108 -5.54 -1.61 5.16
C LEU A 108 -5.62 -3.15 5.18
N LYS A 109 -6.54 -3.74 5.95
CA LYS A 109 -6.72 -5.19 6.12
C LYS A 109 -7.86 -5.76 5.28
N THR A 110 -8.71 -4.92 4.70
CA THR A 110 -9.91 -5.38 3.99
C THR A 110 -9.53 -5.87 2.61
N SER A 111 -9.11 -7.13 2.54
CA SER A 111 -9.41 -7.99 1.39
C SER A 111 -10.94 -7.98 1.25
N ASN A 112 -11.50 -7.25 0.31
CA ASN A 112 -12.89 -7.46 -0.10
C ASN A 112 -13.06 -7.18 -1.59
N GLU A 113 -13.58 -8.23 -2.22
CA GLU A 113 -13.89 -8.47 -3.61
C GLU A 113 -14.69 -7.35 -4.29
N GLN A 114 -14.19 -6.83 -5.42
CA GLN A 114 -15.01 -6.48 -6.59
C GLN A 114 -14.21 -6.84 -7.87
N PRO A 115 -14.89 -7.15 -8.99
CA PRO A 115 -14.40 -8.12 -9.97
C PRO A 115 -13.34 -7.47 -10.86
N MET A 116 -12.07 -7.69 -10.55
CA MET A 116 -11.04 -7.63 -11.59
C MET A 116 -10.94 -9.02 -12.19
N ASN A 117 -11.58 -9.14 -13.35
CA ASN A 117 -11.79 -10.38 -14.07
C ASN A 117 -10.43 -10.98 -14.47
N SER A 118 -10.17 -12.15 -13.87
CA SER A 118 -9.63 -13.39 -14.43
C SER A 118 -8.31 -13.38 -15.20
N GLU A 119 -7.43 -14.27 -14.72
CA GLU A 119 -6.28 -14.89 -15.38
C GLU A 119 -4.93 -14.19 -15.19
N ASP A 120 -4.43 -14.24 -13.95
CA ASP A 120 -3.03 -14.54 -13.62
C ASP A 120 -2.93 -14.78 -12.10
N TYR A 121 -3.31 -16.00 -11.69
CA TYR A 121 -3.09 -16.47 -10.32
C TYR A 121 -1.59 -16.73 -10.15
N ASP A 122 -0.86 -15.68 -9.78
CA ASP A 122 0.46 -15.78 -9.15
C ASP A 122 0.69 -14.52 -8.29
N SER A 123 -0.15 -14.41 -7.28
CA SER A 123 0.08 -13.56 -6.12
C SER A 123 1.30 -14.10 -5.39
N CYS A 124 2.48 -13.53 -5.65
CA CYS A 124 3.73 -13.90 -5.00
C CYS A 124 4.20 -15.36 -5.26
N SER A 125 4.39 -15.76 -6.51
CA SER A 125 5.17 -16.98 -6.79
C SER A 125 6.65 -16.73 -6.54
N THR A 126 7.13 -17.24 -5.40
CA THR A 126 8.53 -17.66 -5.25
C THR A 126 8.78 -18.75 -6.29
N SER A 127 9.57 -18.47 -7.33
CA SER A 127 10.20 -19.56 -8.06
C SER A 127 11.30 -20.13 -7.17
N SER A 128 10.93 -21.05 -6.28
CA SER A 128 11.85 -22.11 -5.91
C SER A 128 12.04 -22.97 -7.16
N SER A 129 13.28 -23.12 -7.58
CA SER A 129 13.67 -24.16 -8.52
C SER A 129 14.95 -24.77 -7.97
N GLU A 130 14.86 -26.08 -7.81
CA GLU A 130 15.76 -27.02 -7.13
C GLU A 130 17.23 -26.99 -7.56
#